data_AF-U2C4P3-F1
#
_entry.id   AF-U2C4P3-F1
#
_cell.length_a   1.000
_cell.length_b   1.000
_cell.length_c   1.000
_cell.angle_alpha   90.00
_cell.angle_beta   90.00
_cell.angle_gamma   90.00
#
_symmetry.space_group_name_H-M   'P 1'
#
loop_
_entity.id
_entity.type
_entity.pdbx_description
1 polymer ?
#
loop_
_entity_poly.entity_id
_entity_poly.type
_entity_poly.pdbx_seq_one_letter_code
_entity_poly.pdbx_strand_id
1 'polypeptide(L)'
;MLENYYKKHKDEVRRRLLVFAQSGADGSECALWLDDEGCTQIVHIGSGSGAMMTCILVKNALDFLRLLAIGYDEICWDEDYPLLPNSNKDNTFVHPNTQYQEWVQNTFHTTIPKIGLEVVTPHNMNDEPITDPFLKWFLEMTE
;
A
#
# COMPACT_ATOMS: atom_id res chain seq x y z
N MET A 1 -6.73 5.89 12.24
CA MET A 1 -7.90 6.82 12.20
C MET A 1 -9.23 6.12 11.87
N LEU A 2 -9.14 4.88 11.38
CA LEU A 2 -10.22 4.10 10.78
C LEU A 2 -11.32 3.57 11.71
N GLU A 3 -11.10 3.36 13.02
CA GLU A 3 -12.14 2.81 13.91
C GLU A 3 -13.44 3.63 13.94
N ASN A 4 -13.36 4.93 13.63
CA ASN A 4 -14.52 5.82 13.61
C ASN A 4 -15.34 5.71 12.31
N TYR A 5 -14.76 5.23 11.22
CA TYR A 5 -15.43 5.03 9.93
C TYR A 5 -16.30 3.77 9.94
N TYR A 6 -15.89 2.74 10.69
CA TYR A 6 -16.51 1.41 10.64
C TYR A 6 -17.51 1.14 11.78
N LYS A 7 -18.29 2.14 12.19
CA LYS A 7 -19.12 2.01 13.41
C LYS A 7 -20.05 0.80 13.41
N LYS A 8 -20.63 0.45 12.25
CA LYS A 8 -21.51 -0.73 12.10
C LYS A 8 -20.74 -2.05 12.03
N HIS A 9 -19.51 -2.03 11.53
CA HIS A 9 -18.70 -3.21 11.23
C HIS A 9 -17.46 -3.35 12.12
N LYS A 10 -17.48 -2.70 13.29
CA LYS A 10 -16.30 -2.53 14.16
C LYS A 10 -15.61 -3.84 14.52
N ASP A 11 -16.39 -4.87 14.87
CA ASP A 11 -15.84 -6.17 15.27
C ASP A 11 -15.24 -6.95 14.11
N GLU A 12 -15.84 -6.84 12.92
CA GLU A 12 -15.31 -7.46 11.70
C GLU A 12 -13.97 -6.82 11.32
N VAL A 13 -13.93 -5.49 11.27
CA VAL A 13 -12.71 -4.75 10.95
C VAL A 13 -11.61 -5.04 11.97
N ARG A 14 -11.91 -5.02 13.28
CA ARG A 14 -10.90 -5.31 14.32
C ARG A 14 -10.33 -6.71 14.23
N ARG A 15 -11.09 -7.70 13.77
CA ARG A 15 -10.60 -9.08 13.60
C ARG A 15 -9.73 -9.25 12.37
N ARG A 16 -9.93 -8.43 11.34
CA ARG A 16 -9.36 -8.65 10.02
C ARG A 16 -8.35 -7.60 9.59
N LEU A 17 -8.35 -6.40 10.16
CA LEU A 17 -7.54 -5.29 9.71
C LEU A 17 -6.65 -4.74 10.83
N LEU A 18 -5.35 -4.67 10.58
CA LEU A 18 -4.37 -4.09 11.49
C LEU A 18 -3.50 -3.07 10.74
N VAL A 19 -3.72 -1.78 11.00
CA VAL A 19 -2.85 -0.71 10.53
C VAL A 19 -1.50 -0.78 11.22
N PHE A 20 -0.41 -0.71 10.44
CA PHE A 20 0.95 -0.79 10.98
C PHE A 20 1.88 0.35 10.53
N ALA A 21 1.51 1.11 9.50
CA ALA A 21 2.30 2.25 9.03
C ALA A 21 1.42 3.30 8.36
N GLN A 22 1.91 4.54 8.35
CA GLN A 22 1.42 5.58 7.44
C GLN A 22 2.23 5.49 6.13
N SER A 23 1.54 5.55 4.99
CA SER A 23 2.16 5.47 3.66
C SER A 23 2.46 6.84 3.04
N GLY A 24 1.87 7.90 3.61
CA GLY A 24 2.13 9.30 3.28
C GLY A 24 1.58 10.25 4.34
N ALA A 25 1.96 11.53 4.23
CA ALA A 25 1.55 12.60 5.13
C ALA A 25 0.08 13.03 4.95
N ASP A 26 -0.60 12.52 3.92
CA ASP A 26 -2.01 12.79 3.64
C ASP A 26 -2.97 11.97 4.53
N GLY A 27 -2.44 11.09 5.37
CA GLY A 27 -3.21 10.21 6.25
C GLY A 27 -3.49 8.83 5.66
N SER A 28 -2.91 8.50 4.51
CA SER A 28 -2.95 7.15 3.95
C SER A 28 -2.21 6.16 4.85
N GLU A 29 -2.73 4.94 4.92
CA GLU A 29 -2.29 3.90 5.86
C GLU A 29 -1.96 2.60 5.12
N CYS A 30 -0.92 1.90 5.56
CA CYS A 30 -0.69 0.48 5.25
C CYS A 30 -1.22 -0.39 6.38
N ALA A 31 -1.88 -1.48 6.01
CA ALA A 31 -2.45 -2.43 6.95
C ALA A 31 -2.19 -3.88 6.54
N LEU A 32 -2.28 -4.77 7.53
CA LEU A 32 -2.46 -6.19 7.32
C LEU A 32 -3.96 -6.47 7.24
N TRP A 33 -4.38 -7.23 6.24
CA TRP A 33 -5.77 -7.66 6.08
C TRP A 33 -5.84 -9.19 6.00
N LEU A 34 -6.69 -9.80 6.83
CA LEU A 34 -7.01 -11.23 6.74
C LEU A 34 -8.14 -11.41 5.72
N ASP A 35 -7.84 -12.01 4.57
CA ASP A 35 -8.84 -12.27 3.53
C ASP A 35 -9.79 -13.42 3.88
N ASP A 36 -10.78 -13.66 3.02
CA ASP A 36 -11.81 -14.69 3.25
C ASP A 36 -11.25 -16.13 3.18
N GLU A 37 -10.07 -16.29 2.58
CA GLU A 37 -9.34 -17.58 2.52
C GLU A 37 -8.44 -17.78 3.74
N GLY A 38 -8.36 -16.80 4.64
CA GLY A 38 -7.51 -16.83 5.82
C GLY A 38 -6.05 -16.47 5.54
N CYS A 39 -5.74 -15.89 4.38
CA CYS A 39 -4.41 -15.39 4.04
C CYS A 39 -4.26 -13.94 4.51
N THR A 40 -3.08 -13.61 5.02
CA THR A 40 -2.74 -12.23 5.41
C THR A 40 -2.13 -11.49 4.24
N GLN A 41 -2.84 -10.47 3.76
CA GLN A 41 -2.42 -9.57 2.70
C GLN A 41 -1.89 -8.25 3.27
N ILE A 42 -1.02 -7.57 2.52
CA ILE A 42 -0.61 -6.21 2.82
C ILE A 42 -1.40 -5.28 1.92
N VAL A 43 -2.16 -4.37 2.52
CA VAL A 43 -3.11 -3.51 1.83
C VAL A 43 -2.77 -2.04 2.04
N HIS A 44 -3.19 -1.21 1.09
CA HIS A 44 -3.12 0.24 1.18
C HIS A 44 -4.53 0.82 1.30
N ILE A 45 -4.67 1.84 2.15
CA ILE A 45 -5.92 2.58 2.33
C ILE A 45 -5.61 4.06 2.10
N GLY A 46 -6.18 4.61 1.03
CA GLY A 46 -6.05 6.03 0.70
C GLY A 46 -6.82 6.90 1.68
N SER A 47 -6.35 8.14 1.88
CA SER A 47 -6.99 9.12 2.75
C SER A 47 -8.40 9.53 2.30
N GLY A 48 -8.73 9.37 1.01
CA GLY A 48 -10.01 9.80 0.45
C GLY A 48 -10.12 11.30 0.18
N SER A 49 -9.09 12.10 0.44
CA SER A 49 -9.01 13.54 0.10
C SER A 49 -7.82 13.92 -0.80
N GLY A 50 -6.92 12.98 -1.08
CA GLY A 50 -5.77 13.15 -1.96
C GLY A 50 -5.42 11.83 -2.63
N ALA A 51 -4.87 10.88 -1.86
CA ALA A 51 -4.66 9.53 -2.34
C ALA A 51 -5.97 8.73 -2.36
N MET A 52 -6.38 8.31 -3.55
CA MET A 52 -7.55 7.46 -3.77
C MET A 52 -7.18 5.97 -3.89
N MET A 53 -5.90 5.64 -3.93
CA MET A 53 -5.44 4.26 -4.05
C MET A 53 -5.90 3.44 -2.84
N THR A 54 -6.70 2.40 -3.05
CA THR A 54 -7.14 1.46 -2.00
C THR A 54 -7.20 0.06 -2.59
N CYS A 55 -6.23 -0.78 -2.23
CA CYS A 55 -6.03 -2.07 -2.88
C CYS A 55 -5.23 -3.03 -2.01
N ILE A 56 -5.13 -4.28 -2.46
CA ILE A 56 -4.03 -5.17 -2.06
C ILE A 56 -2.74 -4.59 -2.63
N LEU A 57 -1.95 -3.95 -1.77
CA LEU A 57 -0.69 -3.33 -2.12
C LEU A 57 0.29 -4.40 -2.61
N VAL A 58 0.47 -5.47 -1.83
CA VAL A 58 1.29 -6.63 -2.18
C VAL A 58 0.80 -7.88 -1.46
N LYS A 59 1.03 -9.05 -2.06
CA LYS A 59 0.55 -10.35 -1.54
C LYS A 59 1.51 -11.02 -0.56
N ASN A 60 2.71 -10.48 -0.38
CA ASN A 60 3.69 -11.05 0.53
C ASN A 60 4.64 -9.98 1.08
N ALA A 61 5.27 -10.29 2.21
CA ALA A 61 6.16 -9.38 2.90
C ALA A 61 7.43 -9.05 2.09
N LEU A 62 7.95 -9.98 1.28
CA LEU A 62 9.15 -9.73 0.48
C LEU A 62 8.89 -8.65 -0.57
N ASP A 63 7.75 -8.70 -1.26
CA ASP A 63 7.38 -7.67 -2.24
C ASP A 63 7.13 -6.31 -1.57
N PHE A 64 6.66 -6.29 -0.32
CA PHE A 64 6.57 -5.04 0.45
C PHE A 64 7.96 -4.45 0.73
N LEU A 65 8.91 -5.28 1.18
CA LEU A 65 10.30 -4.83 1.40
C LEU A 65 10.94 -4.36 0.09
N ARG A 66 10.67 -5.05 -1.03
CA ARG A 66 11.14 -4.66 -2.36
C ARG A 66 10.55 -3.34 -2.82
N LEU A 67 9.25 -3.10 -2.59
CA LEU A 67 8.59 -1.82 -2.88
C LEU A 67 9.25 -0.66 -2.11
N LEU A 68 9.47 -0.84 -0.80
CA LEU A 68 10.18 0.15 0.01
C LEU A 68 11.62 0.38 -0.47
N ALA A 69 12.28 -0.67 -0.95
CA ALA A 69 13.64 -0.60 -1.45
C ALA A 69 13.76 0.17 -2.78
N ILE A 70 12.67 0.35 -3.54
CA ILE A 70 12.67 1.21 -4.74
C ILE A 70 13.08 2.63 -4.35
N GLY A 71 12.57 3.14 -3.22
CA GLY A 71 12.92 4.45 -2.68
C GLY A 71 12.03 5.59 -3.15
N TYR A 72 10.73 5.35 -3.30
CA TYR A 72 9.73 6.42 -3.41
C TYR A 72 9.71 7.26 -2.14
N ASP A 73 9.42 8.55 -2.29
CA ASP A 73 9.32 9.49 -1.16
C ASP A 73 8.14 9.13 -0.25
N GLU A 74 7.02 8.81 -0.88
CA GLU A 74 5.80 8.26 -0.28
C GLU A 74 5.25 7.18 -1.21
N ILE A 75 4.64 6.13 -0.64
CA ILE A 75 4.12 5.01 -1.44
C ILE A 75 2.60 5.10 -1.64
N CYS A 76 1.95 6.18 -1.20
CA CYS A 76 0.50 6.37 -1.34
C CYS A 76 0.05 6.93 -2.69
N TRP A 77 0.98 7.36 -3.55
CA TRP A 77 0.72 7.97 -4.86
C TRP A 77 0.85 6.94 -5.98
N ASP A 78 -0.28 6.46 -6.53
CA ASP A 78 -0.28 5.50 -7.63
C ASP A 78 0.23 6.11 -8.95
N GLU A 79 0.12 7.42 -9.11
CA GLU A 79 0.66 8.18 -10.24
C GLU A 79 2.20 8.14 -10.34
N ASP A 80 2.89 7.86 -9.23
CA ASP A 80 4.35 7.76 -9.17
C ASP A 80 4.85 6.35 -9.53
N TYR A 81 4.01 5.32 -9.41
CA TYR A 81 4.38 3.93 -9.66
C TYR A 81 4.84 3.61 -11.09
N PRO A 82 4.42 4.31 -12.17
CA PRO A 82 5.01 4.14 -13.49
C PRO A 82 6.37 4.86 -13.66
N LEU A 83 6.77 5.71 -12.72
CA LEU A 83 7.97 6.53 -12.79
C LEU A 83 9.09 5.98 -11.91
N LEU A 84 10.34 6.35 -12.22
CA LEU A 84 11.45 6.11 -11.31
C LEU A 84 11.27 6.96 -10.04
N PRO A 85 11.74 6.49 -8.88
CA PRO A 85 11.73 7.31 -7.67
C PRO A 85 12.48 8.62 -7.91
N ASN A 86 12.04 9.70 -7.26
CA ASN A 86 12.62 11.05 -7.41
C ASN A 86 12.58 11.63 -8.85
N SER A 87 11.70 11.13 -9.72
CA SER A 87 11.53 11.71 -11.07
C SER A 87 10.96 13.13 -11.03
N ASN A 88 10.10 13.42 -10.05
CA ASN A 88 9.59 14.76 -9.79
C ASN A 88 10.43 15.47 -8.71
N LYS A 89 11.18 16.50 -9.10
CA LYS A 89 12.11 17.22 -8.20
C LYS A 89 11.44 18.34 -7.40
N ASP A 90 10.18 18.63 -7.66
CA ASP A 90 9.45 19.70 -6.97
C ASP A 90 8.78 19.22 -5.67
N ASN A 91 8.70 17.89 -5.47
CA ASN A 91 8.20 17.25 -4.25
C ASN A 91 9.32 17.04 -3.20
N THR A 92 8.95 16.56 -2.01
CA THR A 92 9.91 16.12 -0.99
C THR A 92 10.87 15.10 -1.61
N PHE A 93 12.17 15.41 -1.63
CA PHE A 93 13.18 14.55 -2.24
C PHE A 93 13.83 13.66 -1.17
N VAL A 94 13.56 12.35 -1.21
CA VAL A 94 14.16 11.34 -0.34
C VAL A 94 15.11 10.47 -1.16
N HIS A 95 16.40 10.55 -0.83
CA HIS A 95 17.39 9.69 -1.48
C HIS A 95 17.12 8.20 -1.17
N PRO A 96 17.22 7.30 -2.17
CA PRO A 96 17.10 5.87 -1.93
C PRO A 96 18.06 5.39 -0.85
N ASN A 97 17.56 4.58 0.08
CA ASN A 97 18.35 4.03 1.18
C ASN A 97 19.18 2.83 0.69
N THR A 98 20.39 3.10 0.21
CA THR A 98 21.28 2.07 -0.37
C THR A 98 21.63 0.95 0.62
N GLN A 99 21.75 1.25 1.92
CA GLN A 99 22.00 0.22 2.94
C GLN A 99 20.81 -0.73 3.07
N TYR A 100 19.59 -0.20 3.03
CA TYR A 100 18.38 -1.01 3.02
C TYR A 100 18.27 -1.84 1.74
N GLN A 101 18.57 -1.25 0.58
CA GLN A 101 18.61 -1.95 -0.71
C GLN A 101 19.56 -3.15 -0.67
N GLU A 102 20.82 -2.92 -0.28
CA GLU A 102 21.83 -3.98 -0.14
C GLU A 102 21.37 -5.06 0.84
N TRP A 103 20.79 -4.67 1.98
CA TRP A 103 20.26 -5.62 2.95
C TRP A 103 19.13 -6.49 2.39
N VAL A 104 18.15 -5.90 1.70
CA VAL A 104 17.04 -6.65 1.07
C VAL A 104 17.56 -7.63 0.03
N GLN A 105 18.44 -7.18 -0.86
CA GLN A 105 18.99 -8.04 -1.92
C GLN A 105 19.82 -9.19 -1.36
N ASN A 106 20.69 -8.92 -0.39
CA ASN A 106 21.60 -9.93 0.16
C ASN A 106 20.89 -10.92 1.10
N THR A 107 19.92 -10.44 1.89
CA THR A 107 19.21 -11.29 2.88
C THR A 107 18.20 -12.22 2.21
N PHE A 108 17.47 -11.72 1.21
CA PHE A 108 16.40 -12.48 0.57
C PHE A 108 16.77 -13.00 -0.83
N HIS A 109 18.00 -12.75 -1.29
CA HIS A 109 18.51 -13.15 -2.60
C HIS A 109 17.57 -12.71 -3.74
N THR A 110 17.14 -11.45 -3.69
CA THR A 110 16.15 -10.87 -4.61
C THR A 110 16.72 -9.67 -5.38
N THR A 111 15.95 -9.15 -6.34
CA THR A 111 16.22 -7.90 -7.04
C THR A 111 15.25 -6.81 -6.60
N ILE A 112 15.71 -5.57 -6.66
CA ILE A 112 14.86 -4.39 -6.42
C ILE A 112 14.23 -3.99 -7.75
N PRO A 113 12.89 -3.87 -7.84
CA PRO A 113 12.23 -3.36 -9.02
C PRO A 113 12.65 -1.92 -9.32
N LYS A 114 12.54 -1.49 -10.58
CA LYS A 114 12.84 -0.09 -10.92
C LYS A 114 11.68 0.83 -10.60
N ILE A 115 10.46 0.30 -10.73
CA ILE A 115 9.21 1.05 -10.57
C ILE A 115 8.17 0.24 -9.78
N GLY A 116 7.22 0.92 -9.16
CA GLY A 116 6.17 0.32 -8.31
C GLY A 116 5.28 -0.66 -9.07
N LEU A 117 4.98 -0.39 -10.35
CA LEU A 117 4.13 -1.26 -11.17
C LEU A 117 4.71 -2.66 -11.45
N GLU A 118 6.00 -2.89 -11.16
CA GLU A 118 6.60 -4.23 -11.25
C GLU A 118 6.22 -5.13 -10.05
N VAL A 119 5.65 -4.56 -8.98
CA VAL A 119 5.27 -5.28 -7.75
C VAL A 119 3.84 -5.00 -7.29
N VAL A 120 3.29 -3.82 -7.59
CA VAL A 120 1.94 -3.43 -7.22
C VAL A 120 1.03 -3.35 -8.44
N THR A 121 -0.21 -3.79 -8.27
CA THR A 121 -1.32 -3.46 -9.18
C THR A 121 -2.25 -2.49 -8.44
N PRO A 122 -2.10 -1.16 -8.65
CA PRO A 122 -2.90 -0.18 -7.91
C PRO A 122 -4.36 -0.23 -8.38
N HIS A 123 -5.26 0.02 -7.43
CA HIS A 123 -6.69 0.25 -7.69
C HIS A 123 -7.13 1.51 -6.98
N ASN A 124 -8.02 2.26 -7.65
CA ASN A 124 -8.64 3.45 -7.13
C ASN A 124 -9.97 3.12 -6.45
N MET A 125 -10.34 3.85 -5.40
CA MET A 125 -11.66 3.73 -4.77
C MET A 125 -12.84 3.92 -5.74
N ASN A 126 -12.62 4.60 -6.87
CA ASN A 126 -13.63 4.85 -7.89
C ASN A 126 -13.54 3.91 -9.11
N ASP A 127 -12.71 2.87 -9.05
CA ASP A 127 -12.54 1.95 -10.17
C ASP A 127 -13.81 1.13 -10.46
N GLU A 128 -14.14 1.01 -11.74
CA GLU A 128 -15.24 0.19 -12.25
C GLU A 128 -14.75 -0.66 -13.44
N PRO A 129 -14.89 -2.00 -13.41
CA PRO A 129 -15.43 -2.81 -12.30
C PRO A 129 -14.44 -2.97 -11.14
N ILE A 130 -14.96 -3.08 -9.92
CA ILE A 130 -14.17 -3.41 -8.73
C ILE A 130 -13.67 -4.86 -8.87
N THR A 131 -12.35 -5.02 -9.05
CA THR A 131 -11.69 -6.33 -9.21
C THR A 131 -10.78 -6.70 -8.05
N ASP A 132 -10.39 -5.73 -7.22
CA ASP A 132 -9.58 -5.96 -6.03
C ASP A 132 -10.46 -6.45 -4.86
N PRO A 133 -10.17 -7.63 -4.28
CA PRO A 133 -10.97 -8.18 -3.18
C PRO A 133 -10.96 -7.31 -1.93
N PHE A 134 -9.84 -6.63 -1.64
CA PHE A 134 -9.75 -5.75 -0.49
C PHE A 134 -10.56 -4.48 -0.72
N LEU A 135 -10.52 -3.88 -1.91
CA LEU A 135 -11.34 -2.71 -2.24
C LEU A 135 -12.84 -3.03 -2.09
N LYS A 136 -13.27 -4.19 -2.59
CA LYS A 136 -14.65 -4.66 -2.42
C LYS A 136 -15.02 -4.76 -0.93
N TRP A 137 -14.20 -5.44 -0.13
CA TRP A 137 -14.42 -5.59 1.31
C TRP A 137 -14.41 -4.22 2.02
N PHE A 138 -13.48 -3.34 1.66
CA PHE A 138 -13.36 -2.01 2.24
C PHE A 138 -14.63 -1.20 2.05
N LEU A 139 -15.18 -1.19 0.83
CA LEU A 139 -16.42 -0.48 0.51
C LEU A 139 -17.60 -1.03 1.34
N GLU A 140 -17.77 -2.36 1.40
CA GLU A 140 -18.80 -3.02 2.21
C GLU A 140 -18.71 -2.65 3.70
N MET A 141 -17.49 -2.46 4.23
CA MET A 141 -17.31 -2.07 5.64
C MET A 141 -17.59 -0.58 5.89
N THR A 142 -17.46 0.27 4.88
CA THR A 142 -17.68 1.72 4.98
C THR A 142 -19.12 2.20 4.71
N GLU A 143 -20.03 1.32 4.27
CA GLU A 143 -21.46 1.63 4.07
C GLU A 143 -22.28 1.83 5.37
#